data_AF-A0A660HU80-F1
#
_entry.id   AF-A0A660HU80-F1
#
_cell.length_a   1.000
_cell.length_b   1.000
_cell.length_c   1.000
_cell.angle_alpha   90.00
_cell.angle_beta   90.00
_cell.angle_gamma   90.00
#
_symmetry.space_group_name_H-M   'P 1'
#
loop_
_entity.id
_entity.type
_entity.pdbx_description
1 polymer ?
#
loop_
_entity_poly.entity_id
_entity_poly.type
_entity_poly.pdbx_seq_one_letter_code
_entity_poly.pdbx_strand_id
1 'polypeptide(L)'
;MFSKDEDRMVSLGFSSVNEGFEEGVSQALNVLTEIGTGYLNEGKEQEAEKTVASIKEIGKAAALKGMEEAAISAIRSLERLLQCSMEQNMHGTTVRVLLSFGAIGKIAAEQQMEMVARLAASVLGKSGNTAALLNRERETIAVAIGLGEIGKAVAKIEFPDISENTAICISCLGDIGKLTAQKRLEEAAVGVELMLQEMAAAAMQENLQNTVRRIASSIEDIGKNAEEENMESAVLQAASALQTIVSNTESKYLNDTSIAAKLALESFNELNIINGEANIKKIEAIREMMRTLWMDLK
;
A
#
# COMPACT_ATOMS: atom_id res chain seq x y z
N MET A 1 -19.41 27.35 7.13
CA MET A 1 -19.13 27.18 8.57
C MET A 1 -17.90 26.32 8.74
N PHE A 2 -17.88 25.10 8.19
CA PHE A 2 -16.75 24.16 8.28
C PHE A 2 -15.36 24.71 7.92
N SER A 3 -15.18 25.42 6.80
CA SER A 3 -13.83 25.83 6.36
C SER A 3 -13.02 26.70 7.35
N LYS A 4 -13.65 27.59 8.13
CA LYS A 4 -12.91 28.40 9.13
C LYS A 4 -12.52 27.59 10.36
N ASP A 5 -13.37 26.65 10.75
CA ASP A 5 -13.11 25.76 11.88
C ASP A 5 -12.06 24.71 11.48
N GLU A 6 -12.08 24.25 10.22
CA GLU A 6 -11.08 23.36 9.63
C GLU A 6 -9.68 23.98 9.68
N ASP A 7 -9.47 25.18 9.13
CA ASP A 7 -8.16 25.86 9.13
C ASP A 7 -7.59 26.03 10.55
N ARG A 8 -8.46 26.34 11.51
CA ARG A 8 -8.10 26.47 12.93
C ARG A 8 -7.65 25.12 13.51
N MET A 9 -8.35 24.03 13.22
CA MET A 9 -8.00 22.71 13.71
C MET A 9 -6.74 22.15 13.05
N VAL A 10 -6.52 22.44 11.76
CA VAL A 10 -5.25 22.12 11.09
C VAL A 10 -4.10 22.83 11.79
N SER A 11 -4.25 24.13 12.07
CA SER A 11 -3.23 24.92 12.78
C SER A 11 -2.96 24.37 14.18
N LEU A 12 -4.02 24.01 14.93
CA LEU A 12 -3.91 23.39 16.25
C LEU A 12 -3.16 22.05 16.17
N GLY A 13 -3.51 21.19 15.21
CA GLY A 13 -2.86 19.90 15.04
C GLY A 13 -1.35 20.04 14.84
N PHE A 14 -0.91 20.94 13.95
CA PHE A 14 0.52 21.18 13.73
C PHE A 14 1.21 21.84 14.92
N SER A 15 0.59 22.84 15.58
CA SER A 15 1.19 23.44 16.77
C SER A 15 1.36 22.40 17.89
N SER A 16 0.36 21.55 18.10
CA SER A 16 0.42 20.49 19.10
C SER A 16 1.48 19.43 18.77
N VAL A 17 1.66 19.05 17.50
CA VAL A 17 2.80 18.20 17.09
C VAL A 17 4.13 18.88 17.41
N ASN A 18 4.27 20.17 17.12
CA ASN A 18 5.51 20.91 17.38
C ASN A 18 5.81 21.04 18.89
N GLU A 19 4.78 21.15 19.70
CA GLU A 19 4.87 21.23 21.16
C GLU A 19 4.98 19.85 21.84
N GLY A 20 4.82 18.75 21.09
CA GLY A 20 4.80 17.39 21.64
C GLY A 20 3.54 17.09 22.47
N PHE A 21 2.44 17.81 22.23
CA PHE A 21 1.20 17.70 22.99
C PHE A 21 0.21 16.74 22.33
N GLU A 22 0.25 15.45 22.69
CA GLU A 22 -0.54 14.38 22.05
C GLU A 22 -2.06 14.57 22.16
N GLU A 23 -2.56 15.06 23.30
CA GLU A 23 -3.99 15.30 23.47
C GLU A 23 -4.50 16.42 22.56
N GLY A 24 -3.68 17.45 22.32
CA GLY A 24 -4.00 18.53 21.39
C GLY A 24 -4.08 18.04 19.95
N VAL A 25 -3.16 17.15 19.55
CA VAL A 25 -3.21 16.49 18.24
C VAL A 25 -4.48 15.65 18.11
N SER A 26 -4.79 14.84 19.12
CA SER A 26 -5.98 13.99 19.14
C SER A 26 -7.28 14.79 19.07
N GLN A 27 -7.34 15.94 19.76
CA GLN A 27 -8.47 16.85 19.69
C GLN A 27 -8.65 17.41 18.28
N ALA A 28 -7.59 17.93 17.66
CA ALA A 28 -7.64 18.45 16.30
C ALA A 28 -8.10 17.38 15.30
N LEU A 29 -7.56 16.17 15.39
CA LEU A 29 -7.90 15.05 14.53
C LEU A 29 -9.37 14.61 14.66
N ASN A 30 -9.90 14.57 15.88
CA ASN A 30 -11.31 14.24 16.11
C ASN A 30 -12.24 15.26 15.44
N VAL A 31 -11.97 16.57 15.61
CA VAL A 31 -12.81 17.62 14.99
C VAL A 31 -12.68 17.60 13.47
N LEU A 32 -11.46 17.42 12.92
CA LEU A 32 -11.27 17.26 11.48
C LEU A 32 -12.02 16.04 10.94
N THR A 33 -12.07 14.94 11.68
CA THR A 33 -12.85 13.76 11.29
C THR A 33 -14.34 14.06 11.21
N GLU A 34 -14.89 14.80 12.18
CA GLU A 34 -16.30 15.23 12.16
C GLU A 34 -16.60 16.14 10.96
N ILE A 35 -15.71 17.09 10.68
CA ILE A 35 -15.82 17.98 9.51
C ILE A 35 -15.79 17.18 8.21
N GLY A 36 -14.81 16.28 8.06
CA GLY A 36 -14.65 15.44 6.86
C GLY A 36 -15.86 14.52 6.65
N THR A 37 -16.40 13.96 7.74
CA THR A 37 -17.64 13.16 7.71
C THR A 37 -18.84 14.02 7.28
N GLY A 38 -18.93 15.26 7.75
CA GLY A 38 -19.92 16.23 7.30
C GLY A 38 -19.85 16.48 5.80
N TYR A 39 -18.65 16.72 5.26
CA TYR A 39 -18.46 16.90 3.82
C TYR A 39 -18.85 15.66 3.01
N LEU A 40 -18.48 14.45 3.46
CA LEU A 40 -18.86 13.19 2.81
C LEU A 40 -20.38 13.02 2.76
N ASN A 41 -21.08 13.28 3.88
CA ASN A 41 -22.54 13.19 3.94
C ASN A 41 -23.25 14.24 3.08
N GLU A 42 -22.63 15.39 2.86
CA GLU A 42 -23.14 16.46 1.97
C GLU A 42 -22.75 16.25 0.50
N GLY A 43 -22.00 15.19 0.16
CA GLY A 43 -21.51 14.93 -1.19
C GLY A 43 -20.40 15.87 -1.66
N LYS A 44 -19.71 16.55 -0.73
CA LYS A 44 -18.63 17.51 -0.98
C LYS A 44 -17.28 16.82 -1.03
N GLU A 45 -17.06 16.04 -2.10
CA GLU A 45 -15.89 15.17 -2.22
C GLU A 45 -14.56 15.94 -2.19
N GLN A 46 -14.47 17.09 -2.86
CA GLN A 46 -13.23 17.88 -2.91
C GLN A 46 -12.86 18.45 -1.54
N GLU A 47 -13.84 18.87 -0.75
CA GLU A 47 -13.64 19.35 0.61
C GLU A 47 -13.24 18.19 1.55
N ALA A 48 -13.91 17.05 1.46
CA ALA A 48 -13.54 15.85 2.21
C ALA A 48 -12.09 15.43 1.91
N GLU A 49 -11.68 15.46 0.63
CA GLU A 49 -10.32 15.18 0.20
C GLU A 49 -9.27 16.12 0.81
N LYS A 50 -9.60 17.40 1.02
CA LYS A 50 -8.72 18.37 1.69
C LYS A 50 -8.60 18.08 3.19
N THR A 51 -9.70 17.70 3.83
CA THR A 51 -9.69 17.30 5.24
C THR A 51 -8.85 16.03 5.44
N VAL A 52 -9.00 15.04 4.56
CA VAL A 52 -8.16 13.83 4.53
C VAL A 52 -6.68 14.19 4.38
N ALA A 53 -6.34 15.09 3.45
CA ALA A 53 -4.97 15.54 3.26
C ALA A 53 -4.40 16.21 4.52
N SER A 54 -5.22 16.99 5.23
CA SER A 54 -4.81 17.64 6.48
C SER A 54 -4.54 16.65 7.60
N ILE A 55 -5.44 15.66 7.79
CA ILE A 55 -5.25 14.56 8.75
C ILE A 55 -3.98 13.77 8.41
N LYS A 56 -3.76 13.47 7.12
CA LYS A 56 -2.55 12.79 6.62
C LYS A 56 -1.30 13.56 7.01
N GLU A 57 -1.21 14.85 6.74
CA GLU A 57 0.00 15.63 7.03
C GLU A 57 0.24 15.79 8.54
N ILE A 58 -0.81 15.93 9.36
CA ILE A 58 -0.67 15.89 10.83
C ILE A 58 -0.13 14.52 11.28
N GLY A 59 -0.69 13.42 10.77
CA GLY A 59 -0.24 12.06 11.09
C GLY A 59 1.21 11.79 10.67
N LYS A 60 1.62 12.25 9.49
CA LYS A 60 3.01 12.19 9.02
C LYS A 60 3.94 13.00 9.94
N ALA A 61 3.54 14.20 10.32
CA ALA A 61 4.33 15.05 11.22
C ALA A 61 4.48 14.43 12.61
N ALA A 62 3.40 13.84 13.16
CA ALA A 62 3.43 13.10 14.42
C ALA A 62 4.38 11.89 14.34
N ALA A 63 4.31 11.11 13.27
CA ALA A 63 5.22 9.98 13.06
C ALA A 63 6.69 10.44 12.95
N LEU A 64 6.98 11.51 12.20
CA LEU A 64 8.33 12.09 12.13
C LEU A 64 8.88 12.56 13.49
N LYS A 65 8.00 12.92 14.42
CA LYS A 65 8.35 13.33 15.78
C LYS A 65 8.39 12.17 16.79
N GLY A 66 8.11 10.94 16.36
CA GLY A 66 8.02 9.78 17.24
C GLY A 66 6.80 9.82 18.17
N MET A 67 5.78 10.63 17.87
CA MET A 67 4.55 10.71 18.67
C MET A 67 3.60 9.58 18.28
N GLU A 68 3.79 8.42 18.92
CA GLU A 68 3.13 7.17 18.52
C GLU A 68 1.62 7.22 18.65
N GLU A 69 1.08 7.67 19.79
CA GLU A 69 -0.37 7.73 19.99
C GLU A 69 -1.05 8.77 19.09
N ALA A 70 -0.35 9.86 18.77
CA ALA A 70 -0.82 10.86 17.83
C ALA A 70 -0.88 10.31 16.39
N ALA A 71 0.13 9.55 15.96
CA ALA A 71 0.12 8.89 14.65
C ALA A 71 -0.95 7.79 14.55
N ILE A 72 -1.13 7.00 15.62
CA ILE A 72 -2.23 6.03 15.74
C ILE A 72 -3.59 6.74 15.63
N SER A 73 -3.75 7.88 16.30
CA SER A 73 -4.99 8.67 16.26
C SER A 73 -5.30 9.19 14.86
N ALA A 74 -4.28 9.55 14.08
CA ALA A 74 -4.45 9.95 12.68
C ALA A 74 -4.94 8.77 11.81
N ILE A 75 -4.37 7.58 11.99
CA ILE A 75 -4.84 6.37 11.29
C ILE A 75 -6.30 6.07 11.66
N ARG A 76 -6.66 6.10 12.95
CA ARG A 76 -8.06 5.86 13.38
C ARG A 76 -9.05 6.89 12.83
N SER A 77 -8.62 8.14 12.72
CA SER A 77 -9.41 9.23 12.12
C SER A 77 -9.67 8.98 10.63
N LEU A 78 -8.62 8.59 9.90
CA LEU A 78 -8.72 8.18 8.50
C LEU A 78 -9.57 6.92 8.31
N GLU A 79 -9.52 5.94 9.21
CA GLU A 79 -10.36 4.73 9.15
C GLU A 79 -11.85 5.05 9.21
N ARG A 80 -12.25 6.03 10.02
CA ARG A 80 -13.64 6.52 10.05
C ARG A 80 -14.05 7.17 8.73
N LEU A 81 -13.18 8.00 8.15
CA LEU A 81 -13.43 8.63 6.86
C LEU A 81 -13.42 7.60 5.71
N LEU A 82 -12.60 6.55 5.82
CA LEU A 82 -12.60 5.44 4.87
C LEU A 82 -13.98 4.79 4.85
N GLN A 83 -14.49 4.37 6.02
CA GLN A 83 -15.80 3.74 6.12
C GLN A 83 -16.89 4.61 5.50
N CYS A 84 -16.96 5.88 5.90
CA CYS A 84 -17.95 6.81 5.38
C CYS A 84 -17.81 7.03 3.86
N SER A 85 -16.59 7.23 3.35
CA SER A 85 -16.37 7.41 1.90
C SER A 85 -16.75 6.18 1.09
N MET A 86 -16.51 4.98 1.63
CA MET A 86 -16.88 3.72 0.97
C MET A 86 -18.40 3.54 0.92
N GLU A 87 -19.11 3.85 2.01
CA GLU A 87 -20.58 3.81 2.10
C GLU A 87 -21.24 4.81 1.13
N GLN A 88 -20.65 6.00 1.00
CA GLN A 88 -21.13 7.05 0.11
C GLN A 88 -20.63 6.94 -1.35
N ASN A 89 -19.85 5.90 -1.68
CA ASN A 89 -19.20 5.70 -2.99
C ASN A 89 -18.35 6.90 -3.47
N MET A 90 -17.70 7.61 -2.54
CA MET A 90 -16.81 8.74 -2.82
C MET A 90 -15.42 8.22 -3.19
N HIS A 91 -15.31 7.65 -4.40
CA HIS A 91 -14.13 6.91 -4.88
C HIS A 91 -12.81 7.72 -4.78
N GLY A 92 -12.84 9.01 -5.12
CA GLY A 92 -11.65 9.87 -5.04
C GLY A 92 -11.18 10.04 -3.60
N THR A 93 -12.12 10.29 -2.69
CA THR A 93 -11.82 10.36 -1.25
C THR A 93 -11.34 9.01 -0.71
N THR A 94 -11.99 7.90 -1.07
CA THR A 94 -11.58 6.55 -0.65
C THR A 94 -10.14 6.26 -1.06
N VAL A 95 -9.78 6.50 -2.33
CA VAL A 95 -8.39 6.34 -2.81
C VAL A 95 -7.43 7.21 -2.00
N ARG A 96 -7.78 8.48 -1.73
CA ARG A 96 -6.93 9.39 -0.97
C ARG A 96 -6.73 8.95 0.48
N VAL A 97 -7.75 8.40 1.13
CA VAL A 97 -7.64 7.85 2.49
C VAL A 97 -6.72 6.64 2.51
N LEU A 98 -6.90 5.69 1.58
CA LEU A 98 -6.07 4.49 1.49
C LEU A 98 -4.58 4.85 1.32
N LEU A 99 -4.29 5.76 0.39
CA LEU A 99 -2.94 6.26 0.17
C LEU A 99 -2.37 6.99 1.40
N SER A 100 -3.21 7.67 2.18
CA SER A 100 -2.80 8.35 3.41
C SER A 100 -2.33 7.37 4.49
N PHE A 101 -2.94 6.18 4.60
CA PHE A 101 -2.41 5.12 5.47
C PHE A 101 -1.00 4.69 5.05
N GLY A 102 -0.79 4.50 3.75
CA GLY A 102 0.52 4.16 3.19
C GLY A 102 1.58 5.21 3.53
N ALA A 103 1.25 6.49 3.37
CA ALA A 103 2.17 7.59 3.66
C ALA A 103 2.55 7.69 5.15
N ILE A 104 1.58 7.61 6.06
CA ILE A 104 1.85 7.61 7.50
C ILE A 104 2.62 6.35 7.89
N GLY A 105 2.19 5.18 7.43
CA GLY A 105 2.81 3.89 7.75
C GLY A 105 4.25 3.81 7.26
N LYS A 106 4.57 4.35 6.07
CA LYS A 106 5.93 4.40 5.51
C LYS A 106 6.85 5.22 6.41
N ILE A 107 6.41 6.43 6.81
CA ILE A 107 7.19 7.27 7.72
C ILE A 107 7.36 6.59 9.07
N ALA A 108 6.28 6.01 9.62
CA ALA A 108 6.35 5.26 10.87
C ALA A 108 7.36 4.11 10.80
N ALA A 109 7.40 3.35 9.70
CA ALA A 109 8.40 2.31 9.50
C ALA A 109 9.82 2.87 9.44
N GLU A 110 10.04 3.99 8.75
CA GLU A 110 11.34 4.68 8.70
C GLU A 110 11.78 5.21 10.07
N GLN A 111 10.83 5.59 10.93
CA GLN A 111 11.06 6.00 12.31
C GLN A 111 11.02 4.83 13.33
N GLN A 112 10.97 3.58 12.85
CA GLN A 112 10.91 2.37 13.68
C GLN A 112 9.72 2.34 14.66
N MET A 113 8.63 3.04 14.33
CA MET A 113 7.36 3.01 15.07
C MET A 113 6.55 1.79 14.65
N GLU A 114 6.97 0.63 15.13
CA GLU A 114 6.47 -0.66 14.65
C GLU A 114 4.95 -0.78 14.77
N MET A 115 4.36 -0.30 15.88
CA MET A 115 2.93 -0.42 16.10
C MET A 115 2.10 0.41 15.12
N VAL A 116 2.58 1.61 14.75
CA VAL A 116 1.90 2.49 13.78
C VAL A 116 2.00 1.91 12.38
N ALA A 117 3.19 1.46 11.96
CA ALA A 117 3.37 0.82 10.66
C ALA A 117 2.52 -0.46 10.54
N ARG A 118 2.48 -1.27 11.60
CA ARG A 118 1.63 -2.48 11.67
C ARG A 118 0.15 -2.15 11.55
N LEU A 119 -0.31 -1.13 12.27
CA LEU A 119 -1.70 -0.69 12.23
C LEU A 119 -2.09 -0.23 10.83
N ALA A 120 -1.27 0.62 10.20
CA ALA A 120 -1.49 1.07 8.83
C ALA A 120 -1.57 -0.10 7.84
N ALA A 121 -0.62 -1.03 7.91
CA ALA A 121 -0.61 -2.21 7.05
C ALA A 121 -1.82 -3.13 7.28
N SER A 122 -2.25 -3.32 8.53
CA SER A 122 -3.42 -4.15 8.86
C SER A 122 -4.72 -3.54 8.33
N VAL A 123 -4.91 -2.22 8.51
CA VAL A 123 -6.08 -1.51 7.98
C VAL A 123 -6.09 -1.56 6.45
N LEU A 124 -4.94 -1.35 5.81
CA LEU A 124 -4.78 -1.49 4.36
C LEU A 124 -5.12 -2.90 3.87
N GLY A 125 -4.59 -3.95 4.52
CA GLY A 125 -4.85 -5.34 4.14
C GLY A 125 -6.35 -5.70 4.17
N LYS A 126 -7.04 -5.31 5.25
CA LYS A 126 -8.51 -5.51 5.35
C LYS A 126 -9.25 -4.74 4.25
N SER A 127 -8.87 -3.47 4.06
CA SER A 127 -9.53 -2.59 3.09
C SER A 127 -9.30 -3.03 1.65
N GLY A 128 -8.11 -3.56 1.33
CA GLY A 128 -7.79 -4.10 0.01
C GLY A 128 -8.62 -5.32 -0.34
N ASN A 129 -8.80 -6.23 0.63
CA ASN A 129 -9.71 -7.37 0.44
C ASN A 129 -11.15 -6.91 0.20
N THR A 130 -11.63 -5.93 0.98
CA THR A 130 -12.96 -5.34 0.76
C THR A 130 -13.07 -4.68 -0.62
N ALA A 131 -12.08 -3.88 -1.03
CA ALA A 131 -12.08 -3.21 -2.33
C ALA A 131 -12.10 -4.22 -3.49
N ALA A 132 -11.28 -5.28 -3.42
CA ALA A 132 -11.26 -6.33 -4.42
C ALA A 132 -12.59 -7.10 -4.48
N LEU A 133 -13.20 -7.44 -3.34
CA LEU A 133 -14.53 -8.06 -3.29
C LEU A 133 -15.63 -7.19 -3.91
N LEU A 134 -15.49 -5.88 -3.81
CA LEU A 134 -16.41 -4.89 -4.39
C LEU A 134 -16.05 -4.50 -5.84
N ASN A 135 -15.06 -5.15 -6.46
CA ASN A 135 -14.54 -4.84 -7.80
C ASN A 135 -14.07 -3.38 -7.95
N ARG A 136 -13.52 -2.80 -6.89
CA ARG A 136 -12.99 -1.43 -6.85
C ARG A 136 -11.50 -1.42 -7.15
N GLU A 137 -11.17 -1.63 -8.43
CA GLU A 137 -9.81 -1.88 -8.90
C GLU A 137 -8.81 -0.76 -8.54
N ARG A 138 -9.23 0.51 -8.69
CA ARG A 138 -8.39 1.68 -8.39
C ARG A 138 -8.06 1.78 -6.90
N GLU A 139 -9.02 1.49 -6.03
CA GLU A 139 -8.84 1.43 -4.58
C GLU A 139 -7.94 0.26 -4.18
N THR A 140 -8.07 -0.89 -4.84
CA THR A 140 -7.17 -2.02 -4.61
C THR A 140 -5.74 -1.68 -5.02
N ILE A 141 -5.54 -0.97 -6.14
CA ILE A 141 -4.22 -0.45 -6.54
C ILE A 141 -3.68 0.54 -5.49
N ALA A 142 -4.51 1.45 -4.98
CA ALA A 142 -4.11 2.36 -3.91
C ALA A 142 -3.66 1.64 -2.64
N VAL A 143 -4.33 0.54 -2.28
CA VAL A 143 -3.90 -0.34 -1.17
C VAL A 143 -2.57 -1.00 -1.47
N ALA A 144 -2.39 -1.54 -2.68
CA ALA A 144 -1.15 -2.18 -3.08
C ALA A 144 0.04 -1.21 -2.95
N ILE A 145 -0.11 0.02 -3.44
CA ILE A 145 0.89 1.09 -3.30
C ILE A 145 1.20 1.31 -1.81
N GLY A 146 0.19 1.53 -0.98
CA GLY A 146 0.38 1.80 0.44
C GLY A 146 1.13 0.68 1.18
N LEU A 147 0.73 -0.57 0.97
CA LEU A 147 1.39 -1.74 1.55
C LEU A 147 2.83 -1.91 1.06
N GLY A 148 3.06 -1.72 -0.24
CA GLY A 148 4.39 -1.88 -0.81
C GLY A 148 5.36 -0.77 -0.39
N GLU A 149 4.87 0.46 -0.23
CA GLU A 149 5.66 1.58 0.29
C GLU A 149 6.06 1.36 1.76
N ILE A 150 5.14 0.86 2.60
CA ILE A 150 5.47 0.44 3.97
C ILE A 150 6.49 -0.70 3.94
N GLY A 151 6.23 -1.76 3.17
CA GLY A 151 7.11 -2.92 3.08
C GLY A 151 8.53 -2.59 2.63
N LYS A 152 8.67 -1.68 1.65
CA LYS A 152 9.99 -1.17 1.20
C LYS A 152 10.72 -0.37 2.27
N ALA A 153 10.00 0.40 3.10
CA ALA A 153 10.59 1.13 4.21
C ALA A 153 11.07 0.17 5.32
N VAL A 154 10.23 -0.80 5.70
CA VAL A 154 10.59 -1.80 6.72
C VAL A 154 11.80 -2.63 6.29
N ALA A 155 11.95 -2.96 5.00
CA ALA A 155 13.10 -3.71 4.51
C ALA A 155 14.47 -3.03 4.81
N LYS A 156 14.49 -1.71 5.05
CA LYS A 156 15.72 -0.92 5.26
C LYS A 156 16.07 -0.66 6.72
N ILE A 157 15.31 -1.20 7.67
CA ILE A 157 15.61 -1.08 9.11
C ILE A 157 16.71 -2.07 9.52
N GLU A 158 17.28 -1.91 10.71
CA GLU A 158 18.46 -2.68 11.16
C GLU A 158 18.21 -4.20 11.32
N PHE A 159 16.96 -4.62 11.59
CA PHE A 159 16.59 -6.03 11.79
C PHE A 159 15.30 -6.44 11.03
N PRO A 160 15.28 -6.31 9.69
CA PRO A 160 14.05 -6.38 8.90
C PRO A 160 13.56 -7.81 8.67
N ASP A 161 14.45 -8.81 8.70
CA ASP A 161 14.12 -10.23 8.53
C ASP A 161 13.30 -10.81 9.70
N ILE A 162 13.27 -10.12 10.85
CA ILE A 162 12.47 -10.47 12.03
C ILE A 162 11.20 -9.59 12.09
N SER A 163 11.10 -8.56 11.27
CA SER A 163 10.02 -7.59 11.39
C SER A 163 8.67 -8.19 11.00
N GLU A 164 7.76 -8.25 11.97
CA GLU A 164 6.37 -8.63 11.76
C GLU A 164 5.69 -7.73 10.71
N ASN A 165 6.15 -6.48 10.56
CA ASN A 165 5.60 -5.52 9.60
C ASN A 165 5.90 -5.91 8.15
N THR A 166 7.12 -6.39 7.86
CA THR A 166 7.47 -6.92 6.54
C THR A 166 6.58 -8.13 6.21
N ALA A 167 6.44 -9.03 7.18
CA ALA A 167 5.62 -10.23 7.04
C ALA A 167 4.14 -9.91 6.75
N ILE A 168 3.58 -8.91 7.44
CA ILE A 168 2.19 -8.47 7.25
C ILE A 168 2.00 -7.83 5.87
N CYS A 169 2.93 -6.97 5.43
CA CYS A 169 2.80 -6.32 4.11
C CYS A 169 2.82 -7.37 2.97
N ILE A 170 3.74 -8.33 3.03
CA ILE A 170 3.82 -9.42 2.04
C ILE A 170 2.55 -10.27 2.08
N SER A 171 2.09 -10.67 3.28
CA SER A 171 0.89 -11.50 3.41
C SER A 171 -0.35 -10.78 2.87
N CYS A 172 -0.53 -9.50 3.22
CA CYS A 172 -1.67 -8.71 2.75
C CYS A 172 -1.63 -8.55 1.23
N LEU A 173 -0.48 -8.21 0.65
CA LEU A 173 -0.33 -8.12 -0.80
C LEU A 173 -0.61 -9.46 -1.48
N GLY A 174 -0.09 -10.57 -0.96
CA GLY A 174 -0.34 -11.90 -1.51
C GLY A 174 -1.81 -12.29 -1.48
N ASP A 175 -2.51 -12.06 -0.37
CA ASP A 175 -3.93 -12.34 -0.24
C ASP A 175 -4.79 -11.46 -1.16
N ILE A 176 -4.48 -10.17 -1.23
CA ILE A 176 -5.14 -9.23 -2.15
C ILE A 176 -4.89 -9.65 -3.60
N GLY A 177 -3.66 -10.00 -3.97
CA GLY A 177 -3.29 -10.40 -5.33
C GLY A 177 -4.03 -11.66 -5.79
N LYS A 178 -4.08 -12.71 -4.96
CA LYS A 178 -4.87 -13.91 -5.22
C LYS A 178 -6.35 -13.56 -5.42
N LEU A 179 -6.89 -12.70 -4.55
CA LEU A 179 -8.28 -12.28 -4.63
C LEU A 179 -8.57 -11.44 -5.88
N THR A 180 -7.67 -10.54 -6.28
CA THR A 180 -7.82 -9.76 -7.52
C THR A 180 -7.80 -10.66 -8.75
N ALA A 181 -6.95 -11.68 -8.77
CA ALA A 181 -6.94 -12.69 -9.82
C ALA A 181 -8.29 -13.43 -9.89
N GLN A 182 -8.76 -13.97 -8.77
CA GLN A 182 -10.07 -14.64 -8.66
C GLN A 182 -11.26 -13.74 -9.03
N LYS A 183 -11.12 -12.42 -8.88
CA LYS A 183 -12.15 -11.42 -9.21
C LYS A 183 -12.00 -10.81 -10.60
N ARG A 184 -11.06 -11.29 -11.42
CA ARG A 184 -10.83 -10.78 -12.77
C ARG A 184 -10.40 -9.31 -12.83
N LEU A 185 -9.75 -8.81 -11.76
CA LEU A 185 -9.22 -7.45 -11.63
C LEU A 185 -7.74 -7.43 -12.05
N GLU A 186 -7.49 -7.57 -13.35
CA GLU A 186 -6.14 -7.77 -13.89
C GLU A 186 -5.20 -6.59 -13.63
N GLU A 187 -5.68 -5.34 -13.68
CA GLU A 187 -4.82 -4.18 -13.41
C GLU A 187 -4.39 -4.12 -11.95
N ALA A 188 -5.29 -4.47 -11.04
CA ALA A 188 -4.96 -4.58 -9.62
C ALA A 188 -4.01 -5.75 -9.33
N ALA A 189 -4.19 -6.90 -9.97
CA ALA A 189 -3.28 -8.04 -9.84
C ALA A 189 -1.85 -7.67 -10.29
N VAL A 190 -1.72 -7.04 -11.46
CA VAL A 190 -0.45 -6.48 -11.96
C VAL A 190 0.11 -5.44 -10.97
N GLY A 191 -0.73 -4.56 -10.43
CA GLY A 191 -0.32 -3.55 -9.45
C GLY A 191 0.26 -4.17 -8.17
N VAL A 192 -0.34 -5.26 -7.68
CA VAL A 192 0.18 -6.00 -6.52
C VAL A 192 1.54 -6.63 -6.84
N GLU A 193 1.68 -7.29 -7.97
CA GLU A 193 2.94 -7.93 -8.39
C GLU A 193 4.05 -6.91 -8.60
N LEU A 194 3.74 -5.72 -9.14
CA LEU A 194 4.69 -4.61 -9.27
C LEU A 194 5.21 -4.17 -7.89
N MET A 195 4.33 -4.00 -6.90
CA MET A 195 4.77 -3.63 -5.55
C MET A 195 5.57 -4.73 -4.87
N LEU A 196 5.19 -5.99 -5.04
CA LEU A 196 5.96 -7.13 -4.57
C LEU A 196 7.35 -7.17 -5.21
N GLN A 197 7.46 -6.93 -6.52
CA GLN A 197 8.74 -6.86 -7.23
C GLN A 197 9.63 -5.74 -6.66
N GLU A 198 9.08 -4.54 -6.42
CA GLU A 198 9.85 -3.44 -5.84
C GLU A 198 10.28 -3.73 -4.39
N MET A 199 9.41 -4.38 -3.61
CA MET A 199 9.77 -4.87 -2.26
C MET A 199 10.88 -5.92 -2.32
N ALA A 200 10.83 -6.85 -3.28
CA ALA A 200 11.90 -7.84 -3.47
C ALA A 200 13.22 -7.15 -3.82
N ALA A 201 13.19 -6.11 -4.66
CA ALA A 201 14.38 -5.33 -4.97
C ALA A 201 15.00 -4.67 -3.72
N ALA A 202 14.18 -4.07 -2.86
CA ALA A 202 14.63 -3.51 -1.58
C ALA A 202 15.19 -4.60 -0.65
N ALA A 203 14.47 -5.71 -0.48
CA ALA A 203 14.90 -6.84 0.34
C ALA A 203 16.22 -7.47 -0.17
N MET A 204 16.42 -7.56 -1.48
CA MET A 204 17.67 -8.03 -2.08
C MET A 204 18.83 -7.05 -1.86
N GLN A 205 18.60 -5.74 -1.78
CA GLN A 205 19.63 -4.76 -1.45
C GLN A 205 20.17 -5.00 -0.03
N GLU A 206 19.27 -5.35 0.89
CA GLU A 206 19.58 -5.60 2.30
C GLU A 206 19.87 -7.10 2.60
N ASN A 207 20.01 -7.94 1.55
CA ASN A 207 20.31 -9.38 1.63
C ASN A 207 19.28 -10.25 2.40
N LEU A 208 18.02 -9.82 2.44
CA LEU A 208 16.94 -10.45 3.20
C LEU A 208 16.36 -11.70 2.52
N GLN A 209 17.07 -12.83 2.61
CA GLN A 209 16.76 -14.06 1.88
C GLN A 209 15.34 -14.55 2.12
N ASN A 210 14.94 -14.64 3.39
CA ASN A 210 13.64 -15.17 3.76
C ASN A 210 12.52 -14.28 3.23
N THR A 211 12.73 -12.97 3.29
CA THR A 211 11.81 -11.97 2.75
C THR A 211 11.65 -12.11 1.24
N VAL A 212 12.75 -12.18 0.48
CA VAL A 212 12.71 -12.35 -0.98
C VAL A 212 12.04 -13.66 -1.37
N ARG A 213 12.33 -14.76 -0.64
CA ARG A 213 11.69 -16.07 -0.87
C ARG A 213 10.18 -16.02 -0.68
N ARG A 214 9.70 -15.37 0.39
CA ARG A 214 8.26 -15.20 0.65
C ARG A 214 7.59 -14.35 -0.42
N ILE A 215 8.28 -13.32 -0.90
CA ILE A 215 7.79 -12.50 -2.01
C ILE A 215 7.69 -13.32 -3.31
N ALA A 216 8.72 -14.10 -3.65
CA ALA A 216 8.70 -14.95 -4.84
C ALA A 216 7.54 -15.95 -4.81
N SER A 217 7.31 -16.62 -3.66
CA SER A 217 6.16 -17.52 -3.48
C SER A 217 4.83 -16.78 -3.61
N SER A 218 4.71 -15.56 -3.08
CA SER A 218 3.50 -14.76 -3.25
C SER A 218 3.25 -14.37 -4.70
N ILE A 219 4.29 -14.03 -5.47
CA ILE A 219 4.17 -13.70 -6.90
C ILE A 219 3.75 -14.95 -7.69
N GLU A 220 4.33 -16.11 -7.39
CA GLU A 220 3.95 -17.38 -8.00
C GLU A 220 2.46 -17.70 -7.80
N ASP A 221 1.98 -17.58 -6.56
CA ASP A 221 0.58 -17.85 -6.23
C ASP A 221 -0.38 -16.92 -6.98
N ILE A 222 -0.04 -15.62 -7.06
CA ILE A 222 -0.86 -14.63 -7.79
C ILE A 222 -0.87 -14.98 -9.28
N GLY A 223 0.30 -15.21 -9.87
CA GLY A 223 0.45 -15.54 -11.29
C GLY A 223 -0.31 -16.81 -11.68
N LYS A 224 -0.33 -17.84 -10.83
CA LYS A 224 -1.12 -19.07 -11.07
C LYS A 224 -2.62 -18.82 -11.05
N ASN A 225 -3.13 -18.05 -10.07
CA ASN A 225 -4.55 -17.67 -10.06
C ASN A 225 -4.90 -16.79 -11.27
N ALA A 226 -3.97 -15.93 -11.70
CA ALA A 226 -4.13 -15.09 -12.87
C ALA A 226 -4.19 -15.92 -14.17
N GLU A 227 -3.38 -16.97 -14.27
CA GLU A 227 -3.39 -17.93 -15.38
C GLU A 227 -4.73 -18.66 -15.47
N GLU A 228 -5.25 -19.18 -14.35
CA GLU A 228 -6.57 -19.85 -14.29
C GLU A 228 -7.70 -18.95 -14.82
N GLU A 229 -7.56 -17.64 -14.65
CA GLU A 229 -8.53 -16.63 -15.07
C GLU A 229 -8.17 -15.91 -16.39
N ASN A 230 -7.15 -16.38 -17.12
CA ASN A 230 -6.68 -15.85 -18.42
C ASN A 230 -6.24 -14.37 -18.38
N MET A 231 -5.60 -13.94 -17.30
CA MET A 231 -5.02 -12.60 -17.15
C MET A 231 -3.59 -12.54 -17.68
N GLU A 232 -3.43 -12.48 -19.00
CA GLU A 232 -2.13 -12.55 -19.66
C GLU A 232 -1.13 -11.48 -19.17
N SER A 233 -1.59 -10.26 -18.85
CA SER A 233 -0.70 -9.20 -18.36
C SER A 233 -0.20 -9.47 -16.95
N ALA A 234 -1.04 -10.01 -16.07
CA ALA A 234 -0.62 -10.39 -14.72
C ALA A 234 0.34 -11.59 -14.77
N VAL A 235 0.02 -12.62 -15.55
CA VAL A 235 0.91 -13.77 -15.73
C VAL A 235 2.29 -13.35 -16.27
N LEU A 236 2.32 -12.45 -17.28
CA LEU A 236 3.56 -11.90 -17.82
C LEU A 236 4.33 -11.10 -16.77
N GLN A 237 3.64 -10.31 -15.95
CA GLN A 237 4.25 -9.52 -14.88
C GLN A 237 4.81 -10.41 -13.76
N ALA A 238 4.11 -11.46 -13.33
CA ALA A 238 4.62 -12.47 -12.40
C ALA A 238 5.91 -13.13 -12.90
N ALA A 239 5.90 -13.62 -14.14
CA ALA A 239 7.09 -14.22 -14.76
C ALA A 239 8.26 -13.22 -14.84
N SER A 240 7.99 -11.98 -15.24
CA SER A 240 9.00 -10.91 -15.31
C SER A 240 9.59 -10.56 -13.93
N ALA A 241 8.75 -10.48 -12.90
CA ALA A 241 9.18 -10.20 -11.54
C ALA A 241 10.06 -11.33 -10.99
N LEU A 242 9.67 -12.60 -11.19
CA LEU A 242 10.46 -13.76 -10.79
C LEU A 242 11.80 -13.83 -11.53
N GLN A 243 11.82 -13.58 -12.84
CA GLN A 243 13.06 -13.49 -13.63
C GLN A 243 13.99 -12.39 -13.10
N THR A 244 13.43 -11.26 -12.70
CA THR A 244 14.19 -10.16 -12.07
C THR A 244 14.80 -10.61 -10.74
N ILE A 245 14.06 -11.36 -9.91
CA ILE A 245 14.57 -11.92 -8.65
C ILE A 245 15.70 -12.92 -8.92
N VAL A 246 15.53 -13.85 -9.87
CA VAL A 246 16.57 -14.83 -10.25
C VAL A 246 17.85 -14.12 -10.68
N SER A 247 17.76 -13.19 -11.62
CA SER A 247 18.94 -12.51 -12.19
C SER A 247 19.72 -11.71 -11.13
N ASN A 248 19.01 -11.07 -10.20
CA ASN A 248 19.65 -10.32 -9.11
C ASN A 248 20.22 -11.23 -8.01
N THR A 249 19.57 -12.34 -7.69
CA THR A 249 20.04 -13.28 -6.65
C THR A 249 21.27 -14.08 -7.08
N GLU A 250 21.37 -14.45 -8.36
CA GLU A 250 22.57 -15.10 -8.93
C GLU A 250 23.80 -14.21 -8.82
N SER A 251 23.65 -12.90 -9.09
CA SER A 251 24.74 -11.93 -8.97
C SER A 251 25.22 -11.71 -7.53
N LYS A 252 24.43 -12.11 -6.53
CA LYS A 252 24.67 -11.88 -5.10
C LYS A 252 24.94 -13.16 -4.30
N TYR A 253 25.13 -14.32 -4.96
CA TYR A 253 25.34 -15.64 -4.33
C TYR A 253 24.21 -16.09 -3.39
N LEU A 254 22.98 -15.66 -3.68
CA LEU A 254 21.78 -15.93 -2.90
C LEU A 254 21.11 -17.24 -3.34
N ASN A 255 21.85 -18.34 -3.22
CA ASN A 255 21.56 -19.60 -3.92
C ASN A 255 20.17 -20.18 -3.61
N ASP A 256 19.77 -20.27 -2.34
CA ASP A 256 18.48 -20.86 -1.96
C ASP A 256 17.28 -20.05 -2.49
N THR A 257 17.40 -18.72 -2.47
CA THR A 257 16.37 -17.81 -2.97
C THR A 257 16.32 -17.81 -4.49
N SER A 258 17.48 -17.90 -5.16
CA SER A 258 17.56 -18.07 -6.60
C SER A 258 16.88 -19.37 -7.04
N ILE A 259 17.09 -20.48 -6.33
CA ILE A 259 16.44 -21.76 -6.62
C ILE A 259 14.92 -21.65 -6.46
N ALA A 260 14.43 -21.06 -5.36
CA ALA A 260 12.99 -20.89 -5.15
C ALA A 260 12.33 -20.04 -6.25
N ALA A 261 12.96 -18.92 -6.64
CA ALA A 261 12.45 -18.07 -7.71
C ALA A 261 12.52 -18.74 -9.08
N LYS A 262 13.54 -19.58 -9.34
CA LYS A 262 13.62 -20.39 -10.57
C LYS A 262 12.50 -21.41 -10.65
N LEU A 263 12.25 -22.16 -9.58
CA LEU A 263 11.17 -23.14 -9.52
C LEU A 263 9.80 -22.47 -9.74
N ALA A 264 9.58 -21.31 -9.12
CA ALA A 264 8.39 -20.51 -9.34
C ALA A 264 8.27 -20.06 -10.82
N LEU A 265 9.36 -19.59 -11.42
CA LEU A 265 9.39 -19.18 -12.82
C LEU A 265 9.13 -20.35 -13.78
N GLU A 266 9.63 -21.55 -13.46
CA GLU A 266 9.39 -22.76 -14.26
C GLU A 266 7.90 -23.10 -14.39
N SER A 267 7.08 -22.72 -13.40
CA SER A 267 5.62 -22.90 -13.50
C SER A 267 4.97 -22.10 -14.64
N PHE A 268 5.68 -21.09 -15.18
CA PHE A 268 5.21 -20.24 -16.27
C PHE A 268 5.87 -20.56 -17.63
N ASN A 269 6.81 -21.51 -17.70
CA ASN A 269 7.57 -21.82 -18.93
C ASN A 269 6.73 -22.48 -20.04
N GLU A 270 5.57 -23.07 -19.70
CA GLU A 270 4.68 -23.72 -20.68
C GLU A 270 3.67 -22.75 -21.30
N LEU A 271 3.75 -21.46 -20.97
CA LEU A 271 2.73 -20.50 -21.36
C LEU A 271 2.93 -19.92 -22.76
N ASN A 272 1.93 -20.14 -23.60
CA ASN A 272 1.75 -19.38 -24.82
C ASN A 272 1.18 -18.00 -24.49
N ILE A 273 2.01 -17.06 -24.06
CA ILE A 273 1.59 -15.66 -23.87
C ILE A 273 1.33 -15.06 -25.25
N ILE A 274 0.05 -14.90 -25.60
CA ILE A 274 -0.37 -14.29 -26.84
C ILE A 274 -0.12 -12.77 -26.71
N ASN A 275 0.45 -12.14 -27.74
CA ASN A 275 0.55 -10.68 -27.85
C ASN A 275 1.34 -9.92 -26.75
N GLY A 276 2.58 -10.35 -26.49
CA GLY A 276 3.45 -9.75 -25.46
C GLY A 276 3.65 -8.23 -25.52
N GLU A 277 3.62 -7.59 -26.70
CA GLU A 277 3.79 -6.13 -26.80
C GLU A 277 2.62 -5.34 -26.18
N ALA A 278 1.38 -5.80 -26.38
CA ALA A 278 0.20 -5.15 -25.82
C ALA A 278 0.17 -5.29 -24.29
N ASN A 279 0.49 -6.48 -23.78
CA ASN A 279 0.58 -6.77 -22.35
C ASN A 279 1.67 -5.93 -21.68
N ILE A 280 2.85 -5.77 -22.31
CA ILE A 280 3.92 -4.88 -21.81
C ILE A 280 3.42 -3.43 -21.70
N LYS A 281 2.76 -2.89 -22.73
CA LYS A 281 2.21 -1.53 -22.70
C LYS A 281 1.19 -1.34 -21.58
N LYS A 282 0.34 -2.35 -21.32
CA LYS A 282 -0.62 -2.32 -20.22
C LYS A 282 0.08 -2.27 -18.86
N ILE A 283 1.09 -3.13 -18.65
CA ILE A 283 1.90 -3.13 -17.41
C ILE A 283 2.59 -1.77 -17.20
N GLU A 284 3.16 -1.17 -18.26
CA GLU A 284 3.78 0.15 -18.18
C GLU A 284 2.78 1.25 -17.84
N ALA A 285 1.58 1.22 -18.41
CA ALA A 285 0.51 2.17 -18.09
C ALA A 285 0.08 2.05 -16.62
N ILE A 286 -0.06 0.83 -16.09
CA ILE A 286 -0.40 0.58 -14.68
C ILE A 286 0.72 1.11 -13.78
N ARG A 287 1.99 0.83 -14.12
CA ARG A 287 3.14 1.35 -13.38
C ARG A 287 3.15 2.89 -13.32
N GLU A 288 2.84 3.54 -14.43
CA GLU A 288 2.79 5.01 -14.48
C GLU A 288 1.58 5.59 -13.74
N MET A 289 0.42 4.92 -13.82
CA MET A 289 -0.75 5.26 -13.00
C MET A 289 -0.41 5.19 -11.50
N MET A 290 0.24 4.11 -11.06
CA MET A 290 0.65 3.94 -9.67
C MET A 290 1.62 5.03 -9.20
N ARG A 291 2.59 5.39 -10.04
CA ARG A 291 3.50 6.51 -9.75
C ARG A 291 2.74 7.82 -9.61
N THR A 292 1.81 8.10 -10.51
CA THR A 292 0.99 9.32 -10.47
C THR A 292 0.17 9.37 -9.18
N LEU A 293 -0.54 8.30 -8.84
CA LEU A 293 -1.32 8.18 -7.60
C LEU A 293 -0.47 8.43 -6.34
N TRP A 294 0.77 7.92 -6.32
CA TRP A 294 1.66 8.12 -5.19
C TRP A 294 2.31 9.51 -5.16
N MET A 295 2.62 10.10 -6.32
CA MET A 295 3.24 11.43 -6.41
C MET A 295 2.28 12.55 -6.03
N ASP A 296 0.98 12.40 -6.32
CA ASP A 296 -0.08 13.35 -5.93
C ASP A 296 -0.24 13.49 -4.39
N LEU A 297 0.49 12.69 -3.60
CA LEU A 297 0.53 12.74 -2.14
C LEU A 297 1.72 13.50 -1.54
N LYS A 298 2.77 13.76 -2.33
CA LYS A 298 4.00 14.44 -1.88
C LYS A 298 3.83 15.95 -1.88
#